data_AF-A0AAV1CWQ2-F1
#
_entry.id   AF-A0AAV1CWQ2-F1
#
_cell.length_a   1.000
_cell.length_b   1.000
_cell.length_c   1.000
_cell.angle_alpha   90.00
_cell.angle_beta   90.00
_cell.angle_gamma   90.00
#
_symmetry.space_group_name_H-M   'P 1'
#
loop_
_entity.id
_entity.type
_entity.pdbx_description
1 polymer ?
#
loop_
_entity_poly.entity_id
_entity_poly.type
_entity_poly.pdbx_seq_one_letter_code
_entity_poly.pdbx_strand_id
1 'polypeptide(L)'
;MMRVSNFLRKTSNSIRGLRFLSHQGVKAIEDHDLLDILRSEINYELTSEPSKTDGNGSLGDFVIEWDSPESKDVLLRRKSTSGEEVAVSALFGGPKVEADEANKADQESPVAADVQMKVCIRKPGLSSILQFDCEVYSRGMKLSRFDIESAYCIPSASSLGSSLFRGPLFRKNGLHGSF
;
A
#
# COMPACT_ATOMS: atom_id res chain seq x y z
N MET A 1 -58.34 34.89 -22.34
CA MET A 1 -56.91 35.29 -22.22
C MET A 1 -56.04 34.15 -21.65
N MET A 2 -56.13 32.92 -22.19
CA MET A 2 -55.45 31.71 -21.63
C MET A 2 -54.40 31.07 -22.56
N ARG A 3 -54.24 31.54 -23.81
CA ARG A 3 -53.37 30.87 -24.81
C ARG A 3 -51.89 31.23 -24.69
N VAL A 4 -51.55 32.42 -24.20
CA VAL A 4 -50.16 32.92 -24.14
C VAL A 4 -49.40 32.30 -22.96
N SER A 5 -50.05 32.10 -21.81
CA SER A 5 -49.43 31.54 -20.60
C SER A 5 -49.06 30.06 -20.73
N ASN A 6 -49.79 29.29 -21.54
CA ASN A 6 -49.45 27.90 -21.83
C ASN A 6 -48.30 27.77 -22.85
N PHE A 7 -48.19 28.71 -23.78
CA PHE A 7 -47.07 28.77 -24.74
C PHE A 7 -45.75 29.14 -24.05
N LEU A 8 -45.78 30.12 -23.13
CA LEU A 8 -44.61 30.50 -22.32
C LEU A 8 -44.15 29.40 -21.36
N ARG A 9 -45.09 28.62 -20.79
CA ARG A 9 -44.73 27.44 -19.97
C ARG A 9 -44.10 26.32 -20.80
N LYS A 10 -44.61 26.07 -22.01
CA LYS A 10 -44.09 25.01 -22.90
C LYS A 10 -42.67 25.33 -23.38
N THR A 11 -42.40 26.59 -23.72
CA THR A 11 -41.06 27.05 -24.14
C THR A 11 -40.06 27.04 -22.98
N SER A 12 -40.46 27.47 -21.79
CA SER A 12 -39.59 27.41 -20.59
C SER A 12 -39.17 25.97 -20.22
N ASN A 13 -40.10 25.02 -20.26
CA ASN A 13 -39.79 23.62 -20.00
C ASN A 13 -38.89 23.00 -21.09
N SER A 14 -39.09 23.38 -22.35
CA SER A 14 -38.25 22.94 -23.46
C SER A 14 -36.81 23.47 -23.36
N ILE A 15 -36.63 24.73 -22.94
CA ILE A 15 -35.30 25.33 -22.71
C ILE A 15 -34.58 24.64 -21.55
N ARG A 16 -35.29 24.30 -20.47
CA ARG A 16 -34.73 23.55 -19.34
C ARG A 16 -34.28 22.15 -19.76
N GLY A 17 -35.07 21.45 -20.58
CA GLY A 17 -34.72 20.13 -21.13
C GLY A 17 -33.47 20.16 -22.02
N LEU A 18 -33.33 21.17 -22.88
CA LEU A 18 -32.15 21.33 -23.75
C LEU A 18 -30.86 21.59 -22.95
N ARG A 19 -30.93 22.40 -21.88
CA ARG A 19 -29.79 22.63 -20.99
C ARG A 19 -29.38 21.38 -20.23
N PHE A 20 -30.35 20.59 -19.78
CA PHE A 20 -30.08 19.32 -19.11
C PHE A 20 -29.39 18.32 -20.04
N LEU A 21 -29.87 18.16 -21.27
CA LEU A 21 -29.25 17.28 -22.28
C LEU A 21 -27.85 17.76 -22.69
N SER A 22 -27.66 19.08 -22.80
CA SER A 22 -26.34 19.66 -23.08
C SER A 22 -25.36 19.38 -21.94
N HIS A 23 -25.77 19.49 -20.69
CA HIS A 23 -24.92 19.18 -19.54
C HIS A 23 -24.61 17.68 -19.44
N GLN A 24 -25.59 16.80 -19.72
CA GLN A 24 -25.34 15.37 -19.83
C GLN A 24 -24.39 15.01 -20.97
N GLY A 25 -24.49 15.69 -22.12
CA GLY A 25 -23.59 15.50 -23.26
C GLY A 25 -22.15 15.92 -22.94
N VAL A 26 -21.94 17.08 -22.31
CA VAL A 26 -20.61 17.53 -21.88
C VAL A 26 -20.00 16.56 -20.87
N LYS A 27 -20.78 16.13 -19.87
CA LYS A 27 -20.31 15.15 -18.89
C LYS A 27 -19.95 13.80 -19.54
N ALA A 28 -20.73 13.33 -20.50
CA ALA A 28 -20.44 12.09 -21.21
C ALA A 28 -19.16 12.17 -22.06
N ILE A 29 -18.83 13.36 -22.60
CA ILE A 29 -17.57 13.60 -23.32
C ILE A 29 -16.40 13.65 -22.33
N GLU A 30 -16.53 14.38 -21.22
CA GLU A 30 -15.51 14.42 -20.16
C GLU A 30 -15.22 13.03 -19.58
N ASP A 31 -16.27 12.23 -19.35
CA ASP A 31 -16.15 10.84 -18.91
C ASP A 31 -15.47 9.97 -19.98
N HIS A 32 -15.69 10.24 -21.27
CA HIS A 32 -15.04 9.53 -22.36
C HIS A 32 -13.54 9.84 -22.45
N ASP A 33 -13.16 11.12 -22.36
CA ASP A 33 -11.77 11.56 -22.35
C ASP A 33 -11.03 10.99 -21.13
N LEU A 34 -11.67 10.96 -19.97
CA LEU A 34 -11.13 10.32 -18.77
C LEU A 34 -10.89 8.82 -18.96
N LEU A 35 -11.83 8.11 -19.59
CA LEU A 35 -11.68 6.68 -19.87
C LEU A 35 -10.52 6.39 -20.82
N ASP A 36 -10.30 7.27 -21.80
CA ASP A 36 -9.20 7.09 -22.75
C ASP A 36 -7.84 7.36 -22.09
N ILE A 37 -7.74 8.35 -21.19
CA ILE A 37 -6.55 8.58 -20.36
C ILE A 37 -6.28 7.38 -19.45
N LEU A 38 -7.30 6.87 -18.74
CA LEU A 38 -7.13 5.72 -17.86
C LEU A 38 -6.71 4.47 -18.65
N ARG A 39 -7.26 4.26 -19.84
CA ARG A 39 -6.85 3.16 -20.72
C ARG A 39 -5.41 3.32 -21.21
N SER A 40 -4.99 4.53 -21.61
CA SER A 40 -3.62 4.75 -22.03
C SER A 40 -2.65 4.53 -20.87
N GLU A 41 -3.00 4.98 -19.66
CA GLU A 41 -2.17 4.78 -18.46
C GLU A 41 -2.07 3.31 -18.07
N ILE A 42 -3.19 2.57 -18.04
CA ILE A 42 -3.19 1.13 -17.74
C ILE A 42 -2.36 0.37 -18.79
N ASN A 43 -2.53 0.69 -20.08
CA ASN A 43 -1.74 0.05 -21.13
C ASN A 43 -0.25 0.41 -21.02
N TYR A 44 0.06 1.65 -20.63
CA TYR A 44 1.43 2.09 -20.39
C TYR A 44 2.06 1.26 -19.26
N GLU A 45 1.42 1.15 -18.10
CA GLU A 45 1.90 0.33 -16.98
C GLU A 45 2.03 -1.15 -17.34
N LEU A 46 1.07 -1.72 -18.09
CA LEU A 46 1.11 -3.13 -18.53
C LEU A 46 2.18 -3.45 -19.58
N THR A 47 2.53 -2.48 -20.42
CA THR A 47 3.52 -2.65 -21.50
C THR A 47 4.90 -2.13 -21.12
N SER A 48 4.98 -1.25 -20.14
CA SER A 48 6.22 -0.88 -19.49
C SER A 48 6.74 -2.11 -18.73
N GLU A 49 7.98 -2.49 -18.99
CA GLU A 49 8.66 -3.44 -18.12
C GLU A 49 8.65 -2.84 -16.71
N PRO A 50 8.14 -3.54 -15.68
CA PRO A 50 8.21 -3.04 -14.31
C PRO A 50 9.67 -2.69 -14.08
N SER A 51 9.93 -1.41 -13.79
CA SER A 51 11.28 -0.87 -13.60
C SER A 51 12.02 -1.89 -12.79
N LYS A 52 13.01 -2.57 -13.38
CA LYS A 52 13.63 -3.78 -12.82
C LYS A 52 13.88 -3.52 -11.36
N THR A 53 13.01 -4.03 -10.50
CA THR A 53 13.28 -4.05 -9.09
C THR A 53 14.47 -5.00 -9.05
N ASP A 54 15.68 -4.48 -8.86
CA ASP A 54 16.95 -5.22 -8.87
C ASP A 54 17.00 -6.35 -7.81
N GLY A 55 15.86 -6.71 -7.19
CA GLY A 55 15.64 -7.86 -6.36
C GLY A 55 15.39 -9.14 -7.16
N ASN A 56 16.34 -9.56 -7.97
CA ASN A 56 16.42 -10.96 -8.43
C ASN A 56 16.93 -11.88 -7.29
N GLY A 57 16.56 -11.56 -6.06
CA GLY A 57 16.90 -12.31 -4.86
C GLY A 57 15.96 -13.49 -4.71
N SER A 58 16.51 -14.68 -4.59
CA SER A 58 15.71 -15.85 -4.19
C SER A 58 15.09 -15.57 -2.82
N LEU A 59 13.77 -15.78 -2.70
CA LEU A 59 13.05 -15.75 -1.42
C LEU A 59 13.50 -16.88 -0.47
N GLY A 60 14.47 -17.72 -0.87
CA GLY A 60 14.88 -18.91 -0.15
C GLY A 60 13.71 -19.88 0.02
N ASP A 61 13.57 -20.44 1.22
CA ASP A 61 12.50 -21.40 1.54
C ASP A 61 11.19 -20.73 1.98
N PHE A 62 11.05 -19.41 1.80
CA PHE A 62 9.78 -18.73 2.09
C PHE A 62 8.76 -19.01 0.99
N VAL A 63 7.51 -19.19 1.41
CA VAL A 63 6.34 -19.35 0.54
C VAL A 63 5.40 -18.19 0.83
N ILE A 64 4.84 -17.57 -0.21
CA ILE A 64 3.75 -16.61 -0.08
C ILE A 64 2.50 -17.39 0.36
N GLU A 65 2.04 -17.14 1.58
CA GLU A 65 0.85 -17.74 2.16
C GLU A 65 -0.40 -16.89 1.89
N TRP A 66 -0.23 -15.57 1.79
CA TRP A 66 -1.30 -14.63 1.50
C TRP A 66 -0.78 -13.46 0.66
N ASP A 67 -1.45 -13.21 -0.45
CA ASP A 67 -1.25 -12.06 -1.35
C ASP A 67 -2.56 -11.86 -2.12
N SER A 68 -3.51 -11.17 -1.48
CA SER A 68 -4.81 -10.88 -2.10
C SER A 68 -4.71 -9.61 -2.93
N PRO A 69 -5.18 -9.58 -4.18
CA PRO A 69 -5.20 -8.37 -5.00
C PRO A 69 -5.98 -7.20 -4.36
N GLU A 70 -6.93 -7.51 -3.47
CA GLU A 70 -7.74 -6.53 -2.75
C GLU A 70 -7.07 -6.02 -1.48
N SER A 71 -5.97 -6.65 -1.06
CA SER A 71 -5.24 -6.29 0.14
C SER A 71 -3.88 -5.68 -0.18
N LYS A 72 -3.38 -4.86 0.74
CA LYS A 72 -2.03 -4.30 0.68
C LYS A 72 -1.04 -5.10 1.53
N ASP A 73 -1.50 -6.22 2.09
CA ASP A 73 -0.70 -7.08 2.94
C ASP A 73 -0.22 -8.33 2.20
N VAL A 74 1.02 -8.69 2.49
CA VAL A 74 1.65 -9.94 2.03
C VAL A 74 2.07 -10.72 3.27
N LEU A 75 1.78 -12.02 3.29
CA LEU A 75 2.26 -12.95 4.31
C LEU A 75 3.21 -13.97 3.67
N LEU A 76 4.43 -13.99 4.16
CA LEU A 76 5.42 -15.01 3.83
C LEU A 76 5.57 -15.97 5.00
N ARG A 77 5.67 -17.27 4.72
CA ARG A 77 5.96 -18.27 5.74
C ARG A 77 7.06 -19.21 5.31
N ARG A 78 7.95 -19.52 6.24
CA ARG A 78 8.99 -20.53 6.10
C ARG A 78 8.93 -21.47 7.29
N LYS A 79 9.10 -22.77 7.02
CA LYS A 79 9.30 -23.79 8.05
C LYS A 79 10.60 -24.51 7.81
N SER A 80 11.50 -24.44 8.80
CA SER A 80 12.79 -25.11 8.78
C SER A 80 12.64 -26.60 9.09
N THR A 81 13.60 -27.41 8.63
CA THR A 81 13.76 -28.82 9.03
C THR A 81 13.95 -28.99 10.53
N SER A 82 14.47 -27.96 11.22
CA SER A 82 14.56 -27.92 12.69
C SER A 82 13.20 -27.85 13.39
N GLY A 83 12.11 -27.59 12.65
CA GLY A 83 10.78 -27.35 13.21
C GLY A 83 10.52 -25.89 13.61
N GLU A 84 11.50 -25.00 13.43
CA GLU A 84 11.28 -23.55 13.54
C GLU A 84 10.38 -23.04 12.42
N GLU A 85 9.43 -22.19 12.78
CA GLU A 85 8.55 -21.51 11.83
C GLU A 85 8.77 -20.00 11.92
N VAL A 86 8.91 -19.38 10.75
CA VAL A 86 9.04 -17.93 10.59
C VAL A 86 7.90 -17.46 9.71
N ALA A 87 7.14 -16.48 10.20
CA ALA A 87 6.13 -15.77 9.44
C ALA A 87 6.53 -14.30 9.33
N VAL A 88 6.39 -13.73 8.15
CA VAL A 88 6.68 -12.32 7.88
C VAL A 88 5.45 -11.73 7.24
N SER A 89 4.77 -10.80 7.92
CA SER A 89 3.70 -10.02 7.31
C SER A 89 4.20 -8.62 7.00
N ALA A 90 3.91 -8.12 5.80
CA ALA A 90 4.28 -6.79 5.37
C ALA A 90 3.03 -6.08 4.86
N LEU A 91 2.80 -4.85 5.32
CA LEU A 91 1.74 -3.97 4.85
C LEU A 91 2.38 -2.80 4.12
N PHE A 92 2.12 -2.71 2.82
CA PHE A 92 2.59 -1.58 2.03
C PHE A 92 1.80 -0.33 2.37
N GLY A 93 2.48 0.68 2.89
CA GLY A 93 1.95 2.04 2.93
C GLY A 93 1.65 2.49 1.51
N GLY A 94 0.54 3.22 1.33
CA GLY A 94 0.30 3.88 0.05
C GLY A 94 1.46 4.81 -0.30
N PRO A 95 1.68 5.09 -1.60
CA PRO A 95 2.75 5.99 -2.03
C PRO A 95 2.60 7.33 -1.30
N LYS A 96 3.60 7.69 -0.50
CA LYS A 96 3.67 9.01 0.11
C LYS A 96 4.44 9.91 -0.84
N VAL A 97 3.72 10.84 -1.46
CA VAL A 97 4.36 12.00 -2.09
C VAL A 97 4.80 12.90 -0.95
N GLU A 98 6.10 12.97 -0.68
CA GLU A 98 6.62 13.96 0.27
C GLU A 98 6.35 15.36 -0.31
N ALA A 99 5.38 16.07 0.27
CA ALA A 99 4.92 17.36 -0.20
C ALA A 99 5.95 18.50 -0.03
N ASP A 100 7.09 18.23 0.63
CA ASP A 100 8.05 19.26 1.04
C ASP A 100 9.28 19.43 0.12
N GLU A 101 9.42 18.62 -0.95
CA GLU A 101 10.50 18.78 -1.95
C GLU A 101 10.03 19.55 -3.21
N ALA A 102 8.95 20.33 -3.11
CA ALA A 102 8.40 21.15 -4.22
C ALA A 102 9.33 22.28 -4.73
N ASN A 103 10.58 22.35 -4.26
CA ASN A 103 11.57 23.34 -4.69
C ASN A 103 12.79 22.75 -5.41
N LYS A 104 12.73 21.50 -5.88
CA LYS A 104 13.70 20.98 -6.85
C LYS A 104 12.97 20.40 -8.06
N ALA A 105 12.62 21.31 -8.98
CA ALA A 105 12.39 20.94 -10.36
C ALA A 105 13.64 20.19 -10.87
N ASP A 106 13.43 19.06 -11.53
CA ASP A 106 14.41 18.29 -12.33
C ASP A 106 15.02 17.03 -11.70
N GLN A 107 14.43 16.44 -10.65
CA GLN A 107 14.76 15.05 -10.32
C GLN A 107 13.51 14.30 -9.87
N GLU A 108 13.19 13.19 -10.54
CA GLU A 108 12.19 12.20 -10.11
C GLU A 108 12.44 11.88 -8.63
N SER A 109 11.66 12.49 -7.74
CA SER A 109 11.79 12.22 -6.32
C SER A 109 11.29 10.80 -6.10
N PRO A 110 12.14 9.86 -5.68
CA PRO A 110 11.73 8.47 -5.56
C PRO A 110 10.64 8.38 -4.50
N VAL A 111 9.51 7.80 -4.88
CA VAL A 111 8.38 7.54 -3.98
C VAL A 111 8.91 6.77 -2.78
N ALA A 112 8.87 7.40 -1.60
CA ALA A 112 9.19 6.74 -0.36
C ALA A 112 8.09 5.72 -0.07
N ALA A 113 8.39 4.44 -0.29
CA ALA A 113 7.54 3.35 0.16
C ALA A 113 7.87 3.06 1.62
N ASP A 114 6.96 3.40 2.52
CA ASP A 114 7.00 2.97 3.91
C ASP A 114 6.25 1.64 4.02
N VAL A 115 6.95 0.58 4.39
CA VAL A 115 6.38 -0.74 4.62
C VAL A 115 6.47 -1.06 6.10
N GLN A 116 5.31 -1.29 6.72
CA GLN A 116 5.28 -1.82 8.08
C GLN A 116 5.34 -3.34 8.00
N MET A 117 6.32 -3.93 8.67
CA MET A 117 6.55 -5.36 8.63
C MET A 117 6.52 -5.94 10.05
N LYS A 118 5.97 -7.15 10.19
CA LYS A 118 6.06 -7.92 11.43
C LYS A 118 6.73 -9.25 11.14
N VAL A 119 7.71 -9.61 11.95
CA VAL A 119 8.42 -10.89 11.87
C VAL A 119 8.09 -11.70 13.10
N CYS A 120 7.44 -12.85 12.91
CA CYS A 120 7.06 -13.77 13.96
C CYS A 120 7.90 -15.04 13.86
N ILE A 121 8.48 -15.48 14.97
CA ILE A 121 9.30 -16.68 15.08
C ILE A 121 8.70 -17.60 16.13
N ARG A 122 8.43 -18.85 15.75
CA ARG A 122 7.98 -19.92 16.63
C ARG A 122 9.03 -21.02 16.65
N LYS A 123 9.57 -21.31 17.83
CA LYS A 123 10.51 -22.41 18.03
C LYS A 123 9.75 -23.72 18.29
N PRO A 124 10.27 -24.87 17.84
CA PRO A 124 9.69 -26.16 18.17
C PRO A 124 9.72 -26.38 19.68
N GLY A 125 8.65 -26.92 20.25
CA GLY A 125 8.55 -27.20 21.68
C GLY A 125 8.27 -25.98 22.57
N LEU A 126 8.27 -24.75 22.04
CA LEU A 126 7.81 -23.57 22.75
C LEU A 126 6.37 -23.22 22.34
N SER A 127 5.58 -22.80 23.32
CA SER A 127 4.22 -22.29 23.10
C SER A 127 4.19 -20.78 22.90
N SER A 128 5.33 -20.11 22.95
CA SER A 128 5.44 -18.66 22.73
C SER A 128 5.92 -18.34 21.31
N ILE A 129 5.54 -17.16 20.84
CA ILE A 129 5.97 -16.57 19.58
C ILE A 129 6.79 -15.33 19.90
N LEU A 130 7.97 -15.21 19.28
CA LEU A 130 8.75 -13.99 19.31
C LEU A 130 8.34 -13.13 18.11
N GLN A 131 7.75 -11.96 18.35
CA GLN A 131 7.34 -11.01 17.31
C GLN A 131 8.28 -9.81 17.31
N PHE A 132 8.66 -9.34 16.14
CA PHE A 132 9.34 -8.08 15.91
C PHE A 132 8.44 -7.18 15.06
N ASP A 133 8.28 -5.93 15.49
CA ASP A 133 7.69 -4.88 14.66
C ASP A 133 8.83 -4.14 13.98
N CYS A 134 8.76 -4.03 12.66
CA CYS A 134 9.81 -3.51 11.82
C CYS A 134 9.27 -2.48 10.83
N GLU A 135 10.12 -1.55 10.44
CA GLU A 135 9.84 -0.54 9.41
C GLU A 135 10.86 -0.71 8.29
N VAL A 136 10.39 -0.82 7.05
CA VAL A 136 11.23 -0.77 5.85
C VAL A 136 10.87 0.49 5.10
N TYR A 137 11.88 1.30 4.79
CA TYR A 137 11.70 2.53 4.03
C TYR A 137 12.78 2.67 2.96
N SER A 138 12.37 3.15 1.80
CA SER A 138 13.30 3.49 0.72
C SER A 138 13.61 4.98 0.79
N ARG A 139 14.90 5.33 0.92
CA ARG A 139 15.35 6.72 0.82
C ARG A 139 16.32 6.86 -0.35
N GLY A 140 15.84 7.44 -1.46
CA GLY A 140 16.66 7.63 -2.65
C GLY A 140 16.74 6.37 -3.54
N MET A 141 17.59 6.43 -4.58
CA MET A 141 17.61 5.45 -5.66
C MET A 141 18.22 4.06 -5.31
N LYS A 142 18.82 3.84 -4.13
CA LYS A 142 19.66 2.63 -3.92
C LYS A 142 19.68 1.99 -2.52
N LEU A 143 19.03 2.55 -1.50
CA LEU A 143 19.14 2.01 -0.13
C LEU A 143 17.76 1.82 0.49
N SER A 144 17.29 0.56 0.50
CA SER A 144 16.27 0.12 1.44
C SER A 144 16.89 0.06 2.83
N ARG A 145 16.29 0.75 3.79
CA ARG A 145 16.66 0.66 5.20
C ARG A 145 15.63 -0.19 5.93
N PHE A 146 16.10 -0.93 6.93
CA PHE A 146 15.30 -1.80 7.77
C PHE A 146 15.60 -1.48 9.23
N ASP A 147 14.58 -1.07 9.97
CA ASP A 147 14.66 -0.78 11.41
C ASP A 147 13.74 -1.75 12.17
N ILE A 148 14.21 -2.31 13.28
CA ILE A 148 13.36 -3.03 14.24
C ILE A 148 12.90 -2.01 15.27
N GLU A 149 11.60 -1.77 15.36
CA GLU A 149 11.04 -0.80 16.31
C GLU A 149 10.88 -1.41 17.71
N SER A 150 10.40 -2.65 17.76
CA SER A 150 10.11 -3.33 19.02
C SER A 150 10.11 -4.85 18.87
N ALA A 151 10.28 -5.53 20.01
CA ALA A 151 10.20 -6.98 20.10
C ALA A 151 9.25 -7.41 21.22
N TYR A 152 8.50 -8.49 21.01
CA TYR A 152 7.50 -9.00 21.92
C TYR A 152 7.61 -10.51 22.05
N CYS A 153 7.49 -11.03 23.27
CA CYS A 153 7.23 -12.46 23.46
C CYS A 153 5.73 -12.62 23.72
N ILE A 154 5.03 -13.24 22.76
CA ILE A 154 3.60 -13.50 22.80
C ILE A 154 3.41 -14.95 23.25
N PRO A 155 2.98 -15.21 24.50
CA PRO A 155 2.69 -16.55 24.95
C PRO A 155 1.35 -17.03 24.39
N SER A 156 1.20 -18.35 24.19
CA SER A 156 -0.06 -18.94 23.73
C SER A 156 -1.22 -18.60 24.68
N ALA A 157 -2.43 -18.43 24.11
CA ALA A 157 -3.66 -18.13 24.84
C ALA A 157 -4.06 -19.14 25.93
N SER A 158 -3.45 -20.34 25.94
CA SER A 158 -3.58 -21.32 27.02
C SER A 158 -2.84 -20.92 28.31
N SER A 159 -2.03 -19.86 28.30
CA SER A 159 -1.36 -19.31 29.47
C SER A 159 -2.24 -18.24 30.15
N LEU A 160 -3.11 -18.70 31.05
CA LEU A 160 -4.13 -17.91 31.76
C LEU A 160 -3.62 -16.82 32.73
N GLY A 161 -2.44 -16.23 32.54
CA GLY A 161 -1.94 -15.25 33.54
C GLY A 161 -0.72 -14.39 33.25
N SER A 162 -0.15 -14.37 32.04
CA SER A 162 1.08 -13.59 31.82
C SER A 162 0.79 -12.19 31.30
N SER A 163 1.23 -11.17 32.04
CA SER A 163 1.52 -9.86 31.47
C SER A 163 2.41 -10.04 30.23
N LEU A 164 2.01 -9.50 29.08
CA LEU A 164 2.81 -9.55 27.85
C LEU A 164 4.18 -8.91 28.12
N PHE A 165 5.26 -9.68 27.94
CA PHE A 165 6.59 -9.11 27.95
C PHE A 165 6.75 -8.25 26.68
N ARG A 166 6.62 -6.93 26.84
CA ARG A 166 7.11 -5.98 25.85
C ARG A 166 8.62 -5.88 26.03
N GLY A 167 9.36 -6.32 25.02
CA GLY A 167 10.80 -6.11 24.95
C GLY A 167 11.16 -4.62 24.87
N PRO A 168 12.47 -4.31 24.83
CA PRO A 168 12.92 -2.93 24.77
C PRO A 168 12.39 -2.23 23.50
N LEU A 169 12.07 -0.94 23.63
CA LEU A 169 11.92 -0.05 22.49
C LEU A 169 13.31 0.24 21.93
N PHE A 170 13.55 -0.11 20.68
CA PHE A 170 14.82 0.21 20.03
C PHE A 170 14.78 1.68 19.60
N ARG A 171 15.61 2.54 20.21
CA ARG A 171 15.66 3.98 19.88
C ARG A 171 16.40 4.17 18.56
N LYS A 172 15.82 4.96 17.64
CA LYS A 172 16.31 5.28 16.27
C LYS A 172 17.61 6.12 16.21
N ASN A 173 18.42 6.16 17.27
CA ASN A 173 19.56 7.06 17.35
C ASN A 173 20.90 6.32 17.35
N GLY A 174 21.59 6.35 16.20
CA GLY A 174 23.05 6.46 16.16
C GLY A 174 23.81 5.39 15.38
N LEU A 175 24.10 5.72 14.11
CA LEU A 175 25.27 5.33 13.32
C LEU A 175 25.48 3.84 12.96
N HIS A 176 25.41 3.59 11.65
CA HIS A 176 26.21 2.62 10.91
C HIS A 176 26.32 1.21 11.55
N GLY A 177 25.29 0.40 11.34
CA GLY A 177 25.35 -1.04 11.55
C GLY A 177 24.91 -1.75 10.28
N SER A 178 25.86 -2.04 9.41
CA SER A 178 25.70 -3.02 8.33
C SER A 178 25.45 -4.40 8.93
N PHE A 179 24.33 -5.02 8.54
CA PHE A 179 24.23 -6.47 8.46
C PHE A 179 24.70 -6.92 7.08
#